data_AF-A0A7H4LTX0-F1
#
_entry.id   AF-A0A7H4LTX0-F1
#
_cell.length_a   1.000
_cell.length_b   1.000
_cell.length_c   1.000
_cell.angle_alpha   90.00
_cell.angle_beta   90.00
_cell.angle_gamma   90.00
#
_symmetry.space_group_name_H-M   'P 1'
#
loop_
_entity.id
_entity.type
_entity.pdbx_description
1 polymer ?
#
loop_
_entity_poly.entity_id
_entity_poly.type
_entity_poly.pdbx_seq_one_letter_code
_entity_poly.pdbx_strand_id
1 'polypeptide(L)'
;MKGKYKAAIALLLALVLLPLALLLTLTHWVPTLAGIWLPAGTRISLNESPRLTRSALRIPDLRYLVGDCEIARVANASLSRPSRWRLHISELDINSACLNKLPESEAAPGAPKTLAEWQSMLPYSWLTIDNLRLSPWEKWQGRLVMSLTPQQQDIGYAGKEVTLQARLRGQVLTVSDFSARLVEDQAPVKLVGEFQMPLVPDGLPVDGHLFSTFEFPQTPGLVDAELEWQKNRGQLLVTPRGEVEPMLDLPWEITPDRIVISDGRWHTEYAGNALSGRVALSLGNWQQGTEQMQVSGRLNVLTQGQAGKGNAVLNIGPGKLSMDSSDMPLQLTGEAKLGDLIFYARLPAQLSGRLPRRCSIFTPARCCVRAGGSSIR
;
A
#
# COMPACT_ATOMS: atom_id res chain seq x y z
N MET A 1 -11.14 -71.84 -15.69
CA MET A 1 -10.10 -70.82 -15.99
C MET A 1 -10.61 -69.57 -16.73
N LYS A 2 -11.76 -69.56 -17.42
CA LYS A 2 -12.26 -68.40 -18.20
C LYS A 2 -12.72 -67.17 -17.38
N GLY A 3 -13.09 -67.33 -16.10
CA GLY A 3 -13.59 -66.23 -15.25
C GLY A 3 -12.50 -65.27 -14.72
N LYS A 4 -11.30 -65.80 -14.42
CA LYS A 4 -10.19 -65.00 -13.86
C LYS A 4 -9.62 -63.99 -14.87
N TYR A 5 -9.56 -64.36 -16.15
CA TYR A 5 -9.10 -63.46 -17.22
C TYR A 5 -10.09 -62.32 -17.49
N LYS A 6 -11.40 -62.57 -17.41
CA LYS A 6 -12.43 -61.51 -17.55
C LYS A 6 -12.36 -60.50 -16.41
N ALA A 7 -12.15 -60.97 -15.17
CA ALA A 7 -11.97 -60.10 -14.01
C ALA A 7 -10.68 -59.27 -14.10
N ALA A 8 -9.56 -59.88 -14.53
CA ALA A 8 -8.30 -59.17 -14.73
C ALA A 8 -8.41 -58.11 -15.83
N ILE A 9 -9.06 -58.42 -16.96
CA ILE A 9 -9.29 -57.46 -18.05
C ILE A 9 -10.20 -56.32 -17.58
N ALA A 10 -11.29 -56.62 -16.86
CA ALA A 10 -12.19 -55.60 -16.31
C ALA A 10 -11.48 -54.66 -15.31
N LEU A 11 -10.60 -55.21 -14.46
CA LEU A 11 -9.81 -54.43 -13.52
C LEU A 11 -8.80 -53.54 -14.23
N LEU A 12 -8.14 -54.05 -15.27
CA LEU A 12 -7.18 -53.27 -16.08
C LEU A 12 -7.91 -52.18 -16.89
N LEU A 13 -9.08 -52.49 -17.44
CA LEU A 13 -9.97 -51.51 -18.07
C LEU A 13 -10.42 -50.43 -17.10
N ALA A 14 -10.83 -50.80 -15.88
CA ALA A 14 -11.18 -49.83 -14.85
C ALA A 14 -9.96 -48.97 -14.45
N LEU A 15 -8.78 -49.58 -14.29
CA LEU A 15 -7.53 -48.88 -13.97
C LEU A 15 -7.14 -47.84 -15.03
N VAL A 16 -7.54 -48.04 -16.29
CA VAL A 16 -7.26 -47.12 -17.40
C VAL A 16 -8.40 -46.12 -17.63
N LEU A 17 -9.66 -46.59 -17.65
CA LEU A 17 -10.83 -45.77 -17.95
C LEU A 17 -11.16 -44.80 -16.82
N LEU A 18 -11.00 -45.21 -15.56
CA LEU A 18 -11.35 -44.39 -14.40
C LEU A 18 -10.45 -43.14 -14.29
N PRO A 19 -9.11 -43.20 -14.40
CA PRO A 19 -8.28 -41.99 -14.46
C PRO A 19 -8.51 -41.19 -15.74
N LEU A 20 -8.83 -41.84 -16.87
CA LEU A 20 -9.15 -41.11 -18.10
C LEU A 20 -10.47 -40.32 -17.98
N ALA A 21 -11.49 -40.92 -17.38
CA ALA A 21 -12.76 -40.25 -17.07
C ALA A 21 -12.54 -39.10 -16.08
N LEU A 22 -11.77 -39.32 -15.01
CA LEU A 22 -11.38 -38.27 -14.05
C LEU A 22 -10.66 -37.10 -14.74
N LEU A 23 -9.74 -37.39 -15.67
CA LEU A 23 -9.03 -36.37 -16.46
C LEU A 23 -9.97 -35.59 -17.40
N LEU A 24 -10.97 -36.26 -17.98
CA LEU A 24 -11.93 -35.63 -18.87
C LEU A 24 -12.95 -34.76 -18.12
N THR A 25 -13.32 -35.14 -16.89
CA THR A 25 -14.28 -34.40 -16.06
C THR A 25 -13.62 -33.40 -15.10
N LEU A 26 -12.34 -33.07 -15.30
CA LEU A 26 -11.55 -32.21 -14.40
C LEU A 26 -12.23 -30.88 -14.07
N THR A 27 -12.90 -30.26 -15.06
CA THR A 27 -13.63 -29.00 -14.90
C THR A 27 -14.80 -29.07 -13.93
N HIS A 28 -15.35 -30.25 -13.67
CA HIS A 28 -16.56 -30.42 -12.84
C HIS A 28 -16.21 -30.73 -11.38
N TRP A 29 -15.17 -31.55 -11.13
CA TRP A 29 -14.82 -31.96 -9.77
C TRP A 29 -13.68 -31.14 -9.14
N VAL A 30 -12.77 -30.56 -9.93
CA VAL A 30 -11.69 -29.73 -9.38
C VAL A 30 -12.23 -28.49 -8.67
N PRO A 31 -13.20 -27.73 -9.21
CA PRO A 31 -13.80 -26.61 -8.48
C PRO A 31 -14.42 -27.00 -7.15
N THR A 32 -15.10 -28.14 -7.09
CA THR A 32 -15.79 -28.62 -5.89
C THR A 32 -14.81 -29.12 -4.83
N LEU A 33 -13.74 -29.83 -5.21
CA LEU A 33 -12.68 -30.24 -4.27
C LEU A 33 -11.82 -29.05 -3.82
N ALA A 34 -11.50 -28.12 -4.72
CA ALA A 34 -10.79 -26.90 -4.36
C ALA A 34 -11.61 -26.08 -3.37
N GLY A 35 -12.95 -26.07 -3.49
CA GLY A 35 -13.87 -25.41 -2.55
C GLY A 35 -13.70 -25.81 -1.08
N ILE A 36 -13.15 -26.99 -0.78
CA ILE A 36 -12.87 -27.42 0.61
C ILE A 36 -11.73 -26.60 1.24
N TRP A 37 -10.79 -26.15 0.42
CA TRP A 37 -9.59 -25.41 0.83
C TRP A 37 -9.70 -23.91 0.54
N LEU A 38 -10.76 -23.48 -0.12
CA LEU A 38 -11.03 -22.08 -0.44
C LEU A 38 -11.84 -21.43 0.69
N PRO A 39 -11.68 -20.11 0.91
CA PRO A 39 -12.53 -19.36 1.83
C PRO A 39 -14.01 -19.53 1.53
N ALA A 40 -14.84 -19.44 2.57
CA ALA A 40 -16.29 -19.54 2.41
C ALA A 40 -16.81 -18.48 1.42
N GLY A 41 -17.74 -18.86 0.55
CA GLY A 41 -18.34 -17.95 -0.44
C GLY A 41 -17.48 -17.69 -1.68
N THR A 42 -16.30 -18.33 -1.81
CA THR A 42 -15.47 -18.23 -3.01
C THR A 42 -15.51 -19.51 -3.84
N ARG A 43 -15.27 -19.38 -5.15
CA ARG A 43 -15.28 -20.49 -6.10
C ARG A 43 -14.27 -20.28 -7.21
N ILE A 44 -13.73 -21.37 -7.72
CA ILE A 44 -12.93 -21.38 -8.95
C ILE A 44 -13.82 -21.82 -10.10
N SER A 45 -13.72 -21.15 -11.25
CA SER A 45 -14.39 -21.55 -12.49
C SER A 45 -13.35 -21.76 -13.58
N LEU A 46 -13.49 -22.87 -14.31
CA LEU A 46 -12.65 -23.24 -15.45
C LEU A 46 -13.55 -23.31 -16.68
N ASN A 47 -13.38 -22.40 -17.63
CA ASN A 47 -14.15 -22.44 -18.88
C ASN A 47 -13.65 -23.55 -19.81
N GLU A 48 -12.36 -23.84 -19.75
CA GLU A 48 -11.72 -24.90 -20.52
C GLU A 48 -11.00 -25.88 -19.61
N SER A 49 -11.02 -27.16 -19.98
CA SER A 49 -10.32 -28.19 -19.23
C SER A 49 -8.81 -27.99 -19.27
N PRO A 50 -8.12 -28.04 -18.11
CA PRO A 50 -6.67 -28.11 -18.09
C PRO A 50 -6.15 -29.29 -18.92
N ARG A 51 -5.10 -29.07 -19.69
CA ARG A 51 -4.49 -30.08 -20.55
C ARG A 51 -3.17 -30.53 -19.97
N LEU A 52 -3.08 -31.81 -19.61
CA LEU A 52 -1.83 -32.43 -19.21
C LEU A 52 -1.00 -32.77 -20.46
N THR A 53 0.21 -32.24 -20.53
CA THR A 53 1.22 -32.61 -21.52
C THR A 53 2.31 -33.46 -20.87
N ARG A 54 3.23 -34.02 -21.66
CA ARG A 54 4.33 -34.87 -21.14
C ARG A 54 5.18 -34.20 -20.05
N SER A 55 5.27 -32.87 -20.03
CA SER A 55 6.16 -32.13 -19.13
C SER A 55 5.49 -30.98 -18.37
N ALA A 56 4.22 -30.68 -18.65
CA ALA A 56 3.52 -29.54 -18.06
C ALA A 56 2.00 -29.73 -18.03
N LEU A 57 1.35 -29.18 -17.02
CA LEU A 57 -0.08 -28.94 -16.97
C LEU A 57 -0.36 -27.53 -17.54
N ARG A 58 -1.17 -27.44 -18.59
CA ARG A 58 -1.61 -26.16 -19.18
C ARG A 58 -3.03 -25.84 -18.72
N ILE A 59 -3.25 -24.63 -18.25
CA ILE A 59 -4.53 -24.12 -17.76
C ILE A 59 -4.89 -22.90 -18.63
N PRO A 60 -5.81 -23.04 -19.61
CA PRO A 60 -6.10 -21.96 -20.56
C PRO A 60 -6.75 -20.74 -19.93
N ASP A 61 -7.76 -20.93 -19.09
CA ASP A 61 -8.50 -19.87 -18.41
C ASP A 61 -8.97 -20.40 -17.05
N LEU A 62 -8.64 -19.68 -15.98
CA LEU A 62 -9.07 -19.95 -14.62
C LEU A 62 -9.56 -18.64 -14.00
N ARG A 63 -10.75 -18.68 -13.42
CA ARG A 63 -11.37 -17.53 -12.75
C ARG A 63 -11.59 -17.85 -11.28
N TYR A 64 -11.36 -16.87 -10.43
CA TYR A 64 -11.63 -16.94 -9.00
C TYR A 64 -12.69 -15.90 -8.66
N LEU A 65 -13.81 -16.34 -8.08
CA LEU A 65 -14.97 -15.50 -7.82
C LEU A 65 -15.37 -15.53 -6.34
N VAL A 66 -15.92 -14.42 -5.85
CA VAL A 66 -16.69 -14.35 -4.60
C VAL A 66 -18.15 -14.03 -4.94
N GLY A 67 -19.04 -14.99 -4.69
CA GLY A 67 -20.38 -14.97 -5.29
C GLY A 67 -20.32 -14.87 -6.82
N ASP A 68 -20.76 -13.72 -7.35
CA ASP A 68 -20.74 -13.38 -8.78
C ASP A 68 -19.66 -12.36 -9.16
N CYS A 69 -18.81 -11.95 -8.21
CA CYS A 69 -17.73 -10.99 -8.45
C CYS A 69 -16.44 -11.73 -8.82
N GLU A 70 -15.92 -11.52 -10.02
CA GLU A 70 -14.63 -12.08 -10.45
C GLU A 70 -13.48 -11.32 -9.77
N ILE A 71 -12.85 -11.94 -8.76
CA ILE A 71 -11.71 -11.38 -8.01
C ILE A 71 -10.44 -11.46 -8.86
N ALA A 72 -10.22 -12.60 -9.52
CA ALA A 72 -9.04 -12.80 -10.32
C ALA A 72 -9.31 -13.64 -11.55
N ARG A 73 -8.61 -13.34 -12.64
CA ARG A 73 -8.60 -14.12 -13.86
C ARG A 73 -7.18 -14.42 -14.28
N VAL A 74 -6.90 -15.71 -14.44
CA VAL A 74 -5.63 -16.26 -14.90
C VAL A 74 -5.83 -16.75 -16.33
N ALA A 75 -5.04 -16.23 -17.27
CA ALA A 75 -5.04 -16.70 -18.66
C ALA A 75 -3.69 -17.33 -19.03
N ASN A 76 -3.77 -18.46 -19.74
CA ASN A 76 -2.65 -19.23 -20.26
C ASN A 76 -1.59 -19.56 -19.20
N ALA A 77 -2.02 -20.15 -18.08
CA ALA A 77 -1.09 -20.65 -17.08
C ALA A 77 -0.48 -21.99 -17.50
N SER A 78 0.77 -22.21 -17.12
CA SER A 78 1.45 -23.49 -17.27
C SER A 78 2.23 -23.81 -16.01
N LEU A 79 2.02 -25.02 -15.50
CA LEU A 79 2.73 -25.57 -14.36
C LEU A 79 3.59 -26.73 -14.85
N SER A 80 4.89 -26.64 -14.63
CA SER A 80 5.85 -27.69 -14.98
C SER A 80 6.79 -27.96 -13.81
N ARG A 81 7.43 -29.11 -13.81
CA ARG A 81 8.45 -29.46 -12.82
C ARG A 81 9.62 -30.18 -13.48
N PRO A 82 10.55 -29.44 -14.09
CA PRO A 82 11.87 -29.99 -14.44
C PRO A 82 12.63 -30.30 -13.14
N SER A 83 13.50 -29.41 -12.67
CA SER A 83 14.20 -29.54 -11.37
C SER A 83 13.45 -28.89 -10.22
N ARG A 84 12.77 -27.77 -10.49
CA ARG A 84 11.95 -26.99 -9.55
C ARG A 84 10.57 -26.78 -10.14
N TRP A 85 9.57 -26.53 -9.30
CA TRP A 85 8.25 -26.16 -9.79
C TRP A 85 8.33 -24.83 -10.53
N ARG A 86 7.75 -24.74 -11.71
CA ARG A 86 7.68 -23.51 -12.50
C ARG A 86 6.23 -23.24 -12.85
N LEU A 87 5.69 -22.18 -12.29
CA LEU A 87 4.39 -21.63 -12.62
C LEU A 87 4.60 -20.40 -13.49
N HIS A 88 4.15 -20.48 -14.73
CA HIS A 88 4.18 -19.37 -15.68
C HIS A 88 2.76 -18.97 -16.02
N ILE A 89 2.43 -17.69 -15.94
CA ILE A 89 1.12 -17.12 -16.21
C ILE A 89 1.31 -16.00 -17.24
N SER A 90 0.61 -16.04 -18.35
CA SER A 90 0.71 -14.97 -19.35
C SER A 90 0.00 -13.70 -18.88
N GLU A 91 -1.22 -13.83 -18.37
CA GLU A 91 -1.99 -12.69 -17.87
C GLU A 91 -2.68 -13.06 -16.56
N LEU A 92 -2.55 -12.18 -15.56
CA LEU A 92 -3.30 -12.22 -14.32
C LEU A 92 -3.97 -10.87 -14.13
N ASP A 93 -5.30 -10.84 -14.15
CA ASP A 93 -6.09 -9.68 -13.79
C ASP A 93 -6.64 -9.86 -12.37
N ILE A 94 -6.45 -8.87 -11.51
CA ILE A 94 -6.96 -8.83 -10.14
C ILE A 94 -7.91 -7.64 -10.02
N ASN A 95 -9.17 -7.91 -9.68
CA ASN A 95 -10.18 -6.89 -9.46
C ASN A 95 -10.22 -6.48 -7.99
N SER A 96 -9.59 -5.34 -7.67
CA SER A 96 -9.54 -4.81 -6.31
C SER A 96 -10.91 -4.48 -5.73
N ALA A 97 -11.90 -4.10 -6.56
CA ALA A 97 -13.25 -3.79 -6.11
C ALA A 97 -14.01 -5.03 -5.59
N CYS A 98 -13.63 -6.23 -6.03
CA CYS A 98 -14.22 -7.47 -5.54
C CYS A 98 -13.61 -7.96 -4.21
N LEU A 99 -12.41 -7.49 -3.82
CA LEU A 99 -11.73 -7.95 -2.60
C LEU A 99 -12.52 -7.64 -1.33
N ASN A 100 -13.19 -6.48 -1.28
CA ASN A 100 -14.00 -6.05 -0.13
C ASN A 100 -15.25 -6.93 0.10
N LYS A 101 -15.59 -7.82 -0.83
CA LYS A 101 -16.70 -8.77 -0.69
C LYS A 101 -16.27 -10.10 -0.08
N LEU A 102 -14.96 -10.30 0.16
CA LEU A 102 -14.48 -11.47 0.87
C LEU A 102 -15.02 -11.42 2.31
N PRO A 103 -15.66 -12.49 2.80
CA PRO A 103 -16.10 -12.53 4.18
C PRO A 103 -14.88 -12.50 5.11
N GLU A 104 -15.03 -11.84 6.27
CA GLU A 104 -14.11 -12.01 7.39
C GLU A 104 -14.05 -13.50 7.70
N SER A 105 -12.96 -14.14 7.29
CA SER A 105 -12.80 -15.58 7.43
C SER A 105 -12.33 -15.87 8.84
N GLU A 106 -13.14 -16.57 9.62
CA GLU A 106 -12.62 -17.28 10.79
C GLU A 106 -11.52 -18.23 10.31
N ALA A 107 -10.35 -18.17 10.96
CA ALA A 107 -9.19 -18.96 10.56
C ALA A 107 -9.55 -20.46 10.56
N ALA A 108 -9.52 -21.09 9.38
CA ALA A 108 -9.79 -22.51 9.26
C ALA A 108 -8.82 -23.33 10.14
N PRO A 109 -9.29 -24.38 10.83
CA PRO A 109 -8.43 -25.25 11.63
C PRO A 109 -7.29 -25.82 10.78
N GLY A 110 -6.04 -25.44 11.07
CA GLY A 110 -4.84 -25.93 10.37
C GLY A 110 -4.25 -24.97 9.33
N ALA A 111 -4.80 -23.77 9.14
CA ALA A 111 -4.12 -22.75 8.35
C ALA A 111 -2.82 -22.28 9.07
N PRO A 112 -1.68 -22.17 8.35
CA PRO A 112 -0.45 -21.61 8.92
C PRO A 112 -0.72 -20.23 9.51
N LYS A 113 -0.30 -20.05 10.76
CA LYS A 113 -0.56 -18.84 11.54
C LYS A 113 0.60 -17.86 11.48
N THR A 114 1.82 -18.38 11.28
CA THR A 114 3.02 -17.56 11.28
C THR A 114 3.65 -17.46 9.90
N LEU A 115 4.38 -16.37 9.65
CA LEU A 115 5.17 -16.17 8.45
C LEU A 115 6.16 -17.32 8.21
N ALA A 116 6.81 -17.80 9.28
CA ALA A 116 7.75 -18.92 9.20
C ALA A 116 7.07 -20.24 8.79
N GLU A 117 5.87 -20.52 9.30
CA GLU A 117 5.08 -21.68 8.86
C GLU A 117 4.70 -21.57 7.39
N TRP A 118 4.20 -20.41 6.96
CA TRP A 118 3.90 -20.13 5.55
C TRP A 118 5.11 -20.36 4.66
N GLN A 119 6.27 -19.80 5.04
CA GLN A 119 7.52 -19.97 4.32
C GLN A 119 7.93 -21.45 4.25
N SER A 120 7.80 -22.20 5.34
CA SER A 120 8.14 -23.63 5.38
C SER A 120 7.32 -24.49 4.40
N MET A 121 6.11 -24.06 4.06
CA MET A 121 5.22 -24.75 3.12
C MET A 121 5.51 -24.41 1.65
N LEU A 122 6.34 -23.39 1.37
CA LEU A 122 6.63 -22.97 0.00
C LEU A 122 7.55 -24.00 -0.69
N PRO A 123 7.12 -24.58 -1.83
CA PRO A 123 8.00 -25.45 -2.60
C PRO A 123 9.10 -24.63 -3.27
N TYR A 124 10.24 -25.28 -3.54
CA TYR A 124 11.27 -24.73 -4.43
C TYR A 124 10.65 -24.44 -5.80
N SER A 125 10.39 -23.16 -6.07
CA SER A 125 9.57 -22.78 -7.20
C SER A 125 9.96 -21.43 -7.81
N TRP A 126 9.63 -21.30 -9.09
CA TRP A 126 9.67 -20.05 -9.83
C TRP A 126 8.26 -19.70 -10.27
N LEU A 127 7.84 -18.47 -9.97
CA LEU A 127 6.61 -17.87 -10.48
C LEU A 127 6.98 -16.78 -11.47
N THR A 128 6.35 -16.78 -12.64
CA THR A 128 6.46 -15.70 -13.61
C THR A 128 5.05 -15.35 -14.07
N ILE A 129 4.71 -14.07 -13.97
CA ILE A 129 3.48 -13.49 -14.50
C ILE A 129 3.91 -12.40 -15.48
N ASP A 130 3.68 -12.61 -16.77
CA ASP A 130 4.16 -11.68 -17.79
C ASP A 130 3.41 -10.35 -17.75
N ASN A 131 2.10 -10.39 -17.52
CA ASN A 131 1.25 -9.21 -17.38
C ASN A 131 0.34 -9.34 -16.16
N LEU A 132 0.74 -8.74 -15.04
CA LEU A 132 -0.09 -8.55 -13.86
C LEU A 132 -0.84 -7.23 -13.99
N ARG A 133 -2.17 -7.30 -13.99
CA ARG A 133 -3.08 -6.16 -14.05
C ARG A 133 -3.87 -6.08 -12.76
N LEU A 134 -3.98 -4.87 -12.21
CA LEU A 134 -4.80 -4.59 -11.05
C LEU A 134 -5.90 -3.64 -11.53
N SER A 135 -7.14 -4.09 -11.60
CA SER A 135 -8.28 -3.27 -12.06
C SER A 135 -8.87 -2.46 -10.89
N PRO A 136 -9.18 -1.15 -11.06
CA PRO A 136 -9.06 -0.30 -12.26
C PRO A 136 -7.78 0.57 -12.28
N TRP A 137 -6.65 -0.02 -11.90
CA TRP A 137 -5.35 0.62 -11.69
C TRP A 137 -4.34 0.23 -12.78
N GLU A 138 -4.75 0.23 -14.06
CA GLU A 138 -3.96 -0.28 -15.18
C GLU A 138 -2.62 0.44 -15.36
N LYS A 139 -2.49 1.68 -14.86
CA LYS A 139 -1.23 2.43 -14.81
C LYS A 139 -0.08 1.64 -14.16
N TRP A 140 -0.40 0.78 -13.18
CA TRP A 140 0.58 0.05 -12.37
C TRP A 140 0.87 -1.36 -12.87
N GLN A 141 0.33 -1.74 -14.02
CA GLN A 141 0.53 -3.08 -14.58
C GLN A 141 2.00 -3.35 -14.94
N GLY A 142 2.39 -4.62 -14.88
CA GLY A 142 3.78 -5.01 -15.09
C GLY A 142 4.02 -6.50 -14.97
N ARG A 143 5.29 -6.88 -15.12
CA ARG A 143 5.75 -8.26 -15.00
C ARG A 143 6.15 -8.57 -13.57
N LEU A 144 5.65 -9.69 -13.02
CA LEU A 144 6.06 -10.22 -11.71
C LEU A 144 6.90 -11.48 -11.91
N VAL A 145 8.05 -11.54 -11.23
CA VAL A 145 8.90 -12.73 -11.16
C VAL A 145 9.20 -13.01 -9.69
N MET A 146 9.02 -14.25 -9.25
CA MET A 146 9.38 -14.66 -7.91
C MET A 146 10.21 -15.94 -7.93
N SER A 147 11.20 -16.01 -7.04
CA SER A 147 11.93 -17.23 -6.72
C SER A 147 11.67 -17.56 -5.27
N LEU A 148 11.02 -18.70 -5.03
CA LEU A 148 10.51 -19.09 -3.72
C LEU A 148 11.27 -20.32 -3.24
N THR A 149 11.80 -20.22 -2.02
CA THR A 149 12.33 -21.33 -1.24
C THR A 149 11.82 -21.18 0.20
N PRO A 150 11.87 -22.24 1.03
CA PRO A 150 11.45 -22.12 2.43
C PRO A 150 12.24 -21.09 3.24
N GLN A 151 13.48 -20.79 2.86
CA GLN A 151 14.36 -19.88 3.59
C GLN A 151 14.40 -18.46 3.01
N GLN A 152 14.04 -18.30 1.73
CA GLN A 152 14.19 -17.06 1.00
C GLN A 152 13.14 -16.93 -0.11
N GLN A 153 12.53 -15.75 -0.21
CA GLN A 153 11.66 -15.36 -1.32
C GLN A 153 12.23 -14.10 -1.97
N ASP A 154 12.66 -14.22 -3.23
CA ASP A 154 13.06 -13.07 -4.05
C ASP A 154 11.86 -12.64 -4.90
N ILE A 155 11.60 -11.34 -4.94
CA ILE A 155 10.47 -10.72 -5.63
C ILE A 155 11.02 -9.65 -6.56
N GLY A 156 10.71 -9.77 -7.85
CA GLY A 156 11.01 -8.78 -8.86
C GLY A 156 9.74 -8.33 -9.56
N TYR A 157 9.51 -7.02 -9.63
CA TYR A 157 8.42 -6.42 -10.37
C TYR A 157 8.96 -5.40 -11.36
N ALA A 158 8.48 -5.45 -12.60
CA ALA A 158 8.89 -4.54 -13.66
C ALA A 158 7.67 -4.06 -14.44
N GLY A 159 7.22 -2.84 -14.14
CA GLY A 159 6.19 -2.12 -14.88
C GLY A 159 6.73 -0.81 -15.46
N LYS A 160 5.88 -0.11 -16.23
CA LYS A 160 6.24 1.19 -16.82
C LYS A 160 6.41 2.28 -15.77
N GLU A 161 5.52 2.30 -14.79
CA GLU A 161 5.46 3.35 -13.77
C GLU A 161 5.99 2.90 -12.40
N VAL A 162 6.28 1.61 -12.23
CA VAL A 162 6.82 1.06 -10.98
C VAL A 162 7.78 -0.10 -11.23
N THR A 163 8.90 -0.11 -10.51
CA THR A 163 9.82 -1.23 -10.40
C THR A 163 10.05 -1.58 -8.93
N LEU A 164 10.29 -2.86 -8.66
CA LEU A 164 10.59 -3.37 -7.32
C LEU A 164 11.57 -4.55 -7.42
N GLN A 165 12.57 -4.54 -6.57
CA GLN A 165 13.39 -5.69 -6.22
C GLN A 165 13.43 -5.82 -4.71
N ALA A 166 12.91 -6.94 -4.21
CA ALA A 166 12.83 -7.22 -2.80
C ALA A 166 13.21 -8.66 -2.49
N ARG A 167 13.68 -8.88 -1.26
CA ARG A 167 14.03 -10.19 -0.73
C ARG A 167 13.52 -10.33 0.68
N LEU A 168 12.77 -11.40 0.92
CA LEU A 168 12.32 -11.80 2.25
C LEU A 168 13.14 -13.00 2.72
N ARG A 169 13.77 -12.90 3.90
CA ARG A 169 14.48 -13.98 4.60
C ARG A 169 14.01 -14.05 6.04
N GLY A 170 13.28 -15.10 6.40
CA GLY A 170 12.58 -15.15 7.68
C GLY A 170 11.62 -13.97 7.78
N GLN A 171 11.82 -13.10 8.77
CA GLN A 171 11.03 -11.87 8.95
C GLN A 171 11.66 -10.62 8.32
N VAL A 172 12.88 -10.69 7.80
CA VAL A 172 13.57 -9.51 7.25
C VAL A 172 13.23 -9.38 5.77
N LEU A 173 12.52 -8.30 5.42
CA LEU A 173 12.27 -7.87 4.05
C LEU A 173 13.25 -6.76 3.67
N THR A 174 14.14 -7.02 2.73
CA THR A 174 15.06 -6.02 2.17
C THR A 174 14.54 -5.57 0.81
N VAL A 175 14.36 -4.26 0.63
CA VAL A 175 14.05 -3.64 -0.66
C VAL A 175 15.32 -2.99 -1.18
N SER A 176 15.89 -3.57 -2.25
CA SER A 176 17.16 -3.11 -2.83
C SER A 176 16.97 -2.12 -3.98
N ASP A 177 15.81 -2.16 -4.64
CA ASP A 177 15.43 -1.21 -5.67
C ASP A 177 13.91 -1.03 -5.62
N PHE A 178 13.46 0.20 -5.48
CA PHE A 178 12.09 0.58 -5.74
C PHE A 178 12.09 1.94 -6.43
N SER A 179 11.29 2.06 -7.48
CA SER A 179 11.13 3.31 -8.22
C SER A 179 9.68 3.43 -8.65
N ALA A 180 9.02 4.55 -8.35
CA ALA A 180 7.63 4.79 -8.74
C ALA A 180 7.39 6.21 -9.26
N ARG A 181 6.72 6.33 -10.41
CA ARG A 181 6.30 7.63 -10.97
C ARG A 181 4.87 7.96 -10.55
N LEU A 182 4.76 8.72 -9.46
CA LEU A 182 3.49 9.11 -8.87
C LEU A 182 2.77 10.17 -9.72
N VAL A 183 3.50 11.21 -10.14
CA VAL A 183 2.97 12.34 -10.93
C VAL A 183 3.56 12.29 -12.35
N GLU A 184 2.72 12.60 -13.34
CA GLU A 184 3.15 12.69 -14.75
C GLU A 184 4.18 13.82 -14.89
N ASP A 185 5.20 13.60 -15.73
CA ASP A 185 6.32 14.53 -15.97
C ASP A 185 7.24 14.86 -14.79
N GLN A 186 7.13 14.15 -13.66
CA GLN A 186 8.07 14.27 -12.53
C GLN A 186 9.04 13.09 -12.46
N ALA A 187 10.21 13.34 -11.83
CA ALA A 187 11.17 12.29 -11.53
C ALA A 187 10.54 11.21 -10.64
N PRO A 188 10.85 9.91 -10.85
CA PRO A 188 10.32 8.85 -10.03
C PRO A 188 10.90 8.91 -8.62
N VAL A 189 10.07 8.58 -7.63
CA VAL A 189 10.50 8.43 -6.23
C VAL A 189 11.27 7.13 -6.12
N LYS A 190 12.50 7.18 -5.58
CA LYS A 190 13.32 6.00 -5.31
C LYS A 190 13.35 5.66 -3.84
N LEU A 191 13.33 4.37 -3.52
CA LEU A 191 13.29 3.89 -2.15
C LEU A 191 14.12 2.61 -2.00
N VAL A 192 14.84 2.54 -0.88
CA VAL A 192 15.57 1.36 -0.42
C VAL A 192 15.38 1.24 1.09
N GLY A 193 15.38 0.03 1.62
CA GLY A 193 15.18 -0.15 3.06
C GLY A 193 15.13 -1.59 3.51
N GLU A 194 15.11 -1.75 4.82
CA GLU A 194 14.97 -3.02 5.50
C GLU A 194 13.81 -2.96 6.49
N PHE A 195 12.95 -3.97 6.45
CA PHE A 195 11.72 -4.02 7.23
C PHE A 195 11.65 -5.35 7.99
N GLN A 196 11.31 -5.28 9.27
CA GLN A 196 11.04 -6.44 10.10
C GLN A 196 9.54 -6.75 10.06
N MET A 197 9.17 -7.78 9.30
CA MET A 197 7.78 -8.25 9.16
C MET A 197 7.27 -8.83 10.48
N PRO A 198 5.96 -8.72 10.78
CA PRO A 198 5.36 -9.34 11.95
C PRO A 198 5.37 -10.88 11.85
N LEU A 199 5.30 -11.54 13.01
CA LEU A 199 5.22 -13.00 13.09
C LEU A 199 3.94 -13.54 12.42
N VAL A 200 2.82 -12.86 12.61
CA VAL A 200 1.54 -13.13 11.93
C VAL A 200 1.39 -12.08 10.83
N PRO A 201 1.11 -12.46 9.58
CA PRO A 201 1.03 -11.52 8.45
C PRO A 201 -0.32 -10.79 8.41
N ASP A 202 -0.77 -10.24 9.54
CA ASP A 202 -2.01 -9.47 9.71
C ASP A 202 -1.76 -7.99 10.03
N GLY A 203 -0.50 -7.59 10.18
CA GLY A 203 -0.11 -6.24 10.59
C GLY A 203 0.95 -5.58 9.70
N LEU A 204 1.24 -4.32 10.02
CA LEU A 204 2.38 -3.58 9.47
C LEU A 204 3.71 -4.12 10.02
N PRO A 205 4.85 -3.84 9.35
CA PRO A 205 6.17 -4.20 9.88
C PRO A 205 6.40 -3.60 11.27
N VAL A 206 6.95 -4.41 12.18
CA VAL A 206 7.13 -4.07 13.60
C VAL A 206 8.25 -3.07 13.78
N ASP A 207 9.34 -3.24 13.04
CA ASP A 207 10.50 -2.36 13.04
C ASP A 207 10.93 -2.13 11.59
N GLY A 208 11.65 -1.05 11.33
CA GLY A 208 12.21 -0.85 10.01
C GLY A 208 13.02 0.42 9.85
N HIS A 209 13.82 0.41 8.80
CA HIS A 209 14.62 1.53 8.35
C HIS A 209 14.40 1.71 6.85
N LEU A 210 14.02 2.91 6.48
CA LEU A 210 13.65 3.27 5.13
C LEU A 210 14.39 4.52 4.71
N PHE A 211 15.00 4.47 3.54
CA PHE A 211 15.64 5.61 2.92
C PHE A 211 15.05 5.86 1.53
N SER A 212 14.75 7.12 1.22
CA SER A 212 14.17 7.52 -0.06
C SER A 212 14.77 8.85 -0.54
N THR A 213 14.93 8.98 -1.85
CA THR A 213 15.34 10.24 -2.48
C THR A 213 14.31 10.65 -3.52
N PHE A 214 13.84 11.89 -3.47
CA PHE A 214 12.83 12.42 -4.40
C PHE A 214 12.90 13.96 -4.53
N GLU A 215 12.23 14.51 -5.55
CA GLU A 215 12.07 15.97 -5.70
C GLU A 215 10.93 16.48 -4.82
N PHE A 216 11.18 17.53 -4.03
CA PHE A 216 10.16 18.10 -3.16
C PHE A 216 9.34 19.17 -3.91
N PRO A 217 7.99 19.10 -3.96
CA PRO A 217 7.20 19.99 -4.83
C PRO A 217 7.36 21.49 -4.58
N GLN A 218 7.78 21.90 -3.38
CA GLN A 218 7.89 23.31 -2.96
C GLN A 218 9.34 23.80 -2.90
N THR A 219 10.34 22.92 -3.08
CA THR A 219 11.76 23.26 -2.96
C THR A 219 12.50 22.72 -4.16
N PRO A 220 13.15 23.57 -4.97
CA PRO A 220 13.96 23.10 -6.09
C PRO A 220 15.08 22.18 -5.59
N GLY A 221 15.14 20.96 -6.10
CA GLY A 221 16.19 20.00 -5.77
C GLY A 221 15.68 18.69 -5.18
N LEU A 222 16.63 17.78 -4.95
CA LEU A 222 16.37 16.48 -4.34
C LEU A 222 16.44 16.60 -2.82
N VAL A 223 15.54 15.89 -2.15
CA VAL A 223 15.56 15.67 -0.70
C VAL A 223 15.80 14.19 -0.43
N ASP A 224 16.51 13.93 0.66
CA ASP A 224 16.69 12.60 1.23
C ASP A 224 15.74 12.47 2.43
N ALA A 225 14.90 11.44 2.41
CA ALA A 225 13.94 11.14 3.46
C ALA A 225 14.32 9.82 4.13
N GLU A 226 14.42 9.86 5.46
CA GLU A 226 14.76 8.72 6.29
C GLU A 226 13.62 8.47 7.28
N LEU A 227 13.08 7.26 7.29
CA LEU A 227 12.05 6.81 8.20
C LEU A 227 12.58 5.62 8.99
N GLU A 228 12.72 5.80 10.29
CA GLU A 228 13.12 4.74 11.21
C GLU A 228 12.03 4.54 12.26
N TRP A 229 11.73 3.28 12.59
CA TRP A 229 10.80 2.98 13.66
C TRP A 229 11.13 1.69 14.38
N GLN A 230 10.69 1.67 15.64
CA GLN A 230 10.75 0.51 16.50
C GLN A 230 9.40 0.34 17.20
N LYS A 231 8.79 -0.82 17.01
CA LYS A 231 7.46 -1.19 17.50
C LYS A 231 6.38 -0.20 17.05
N ASN A 232 6.08 0.76 17.92
CA ASN A 232 4.91 1.63 17.82
C ASN A 232 5.29 3.11 17.78
N ARG A 233 6.57 3.42 17.60
CA ARG A 233 7.08 4.79 17.50
C ARG A 233 8.17 4.86 16.44
N GLY A 234 8.31 6.02 15.82
CA GLY A 234 9.36 6.27 14.86
C GLY A 234 9.57 7.74 14.60
N GLN A 235 10.44 8.03 13.64
CA GLN A 235 10.78 9.38 13.24
C GLN A 235 10.95 9.42 11.72
N LEU A 236 10.35 10.43 11.10
CA LEU A 236 10.60 10.77 9.71
C LEU A 236 11.45 12.04 9.67
N LEU A 237 12.63 11.93 9.09
CA LEU A 237 13.52 13.05 8.79
C LEU A 237 13.52 13.29 7.29
N VAL A 238 13.44 14.55 6.87
CA VAL A 238 13.63 14.94 5.46
C VAL A 238 14.68 16.04 5.42
N THR A 239 15.73 15.82 4.65
CA THR A 239 16.90 16.68 4.58
C THR A 239 17.17 17.05 3.13
N PRO A 240 17.33 18.35 2.80
CA PRO A 240 17.81 18.75 1.48
C PRO A 240 19.15 18.06 1.18
N ARG A 241 19.32 17.57 -0.04
CA ARG A 241 20.53 16.83 -0.38
C ARG A 241 21.76 17.72 -0.30
N GLY A 242 22.75 17.30 0.50
CA GLY A 242 23.98 18.05 0.74
C GLY A 242 23.95 18.94 1.99
N GLU A 243 22.80 19.01 2.67
CA GLU A 243 22.65 19.68 3.95
C GLU A 243 22.70 18.67 5.11
N VAL A 244 22.94 19.18 6.32
CA VAL A 244 22.99 18.38 7.56
C VAL A 244 21.73 18.58 8.38
N GLU A 245 21.12 19.75 8.32
CA GLU A 245 19.94 20.08 9.10
C GLU A 245 18.66 19.64 8.37
N PRO A 246 17.78 18.83 8.99
CA PRO A 246 16.55 18.39 8.37
C PRO A 246 15.57 19.56 8.22
N MET A 247 14.96 19.68 7.03
CA MET A 247 13.84 20.60 6.80
C MET A 247 12.55 20.13 7.47
N LEU A 248 12.45 18.84 7.79
CA LEU A 248 11.28 18.22 8.38
C LEU A 248 11.71 17.13 9.36
N ASP A 249 11.20 17.19 10.58
CA ASP A 249 11.42 16.21 11.64
C ASP A 249 10.07 15.88 12.27
N LEU A 250 9.56 14.67 12.00
CA LEU A 250 8.25 14.22 12.44
C LEU A 250 8.39 12.97 13.30
N PRO A 251 8.49 13.11 14.63
CA PRO A 251 8.33 11.98 15.52
C PRO A 251 6.87 11.55 15.51
N TRP A 252 6.64 10.25 15.40
CA TRP A 252 5.30 9.69 15.35
C TRP A 252 5.14 8.50 16.28
N GLU A 253 3.91 8.28 16.71
CA GLU A 253 3.49 7.11 17.47
C GLU A 253 2.22 6.52 16.86
N ILE A 254 2.11 5.19 16.90
CA ILE A 254 0.98 4.44 16.37
C ILE A 254 0.39 3.53 17.46
N THR A 255 -0.93 3.45 17.47
CA THR A 255 -1.72 2.45 18.20
C THR A 255 -2.76 1.86 17.24
N PRO A 256 -3.47 0.80 17.63
CA PRO A 256 -4.53 0.25 16.79
C PRO A 256 -5.57 1.30 16.35
N ASP A 257 -5.86 2.27 17.22
CA ASP A 257 -6.90 3.27 16.96
C ASP A 257 -6.37 4.59 16.43
N ARG A 258 -5.08 4.91 16.62
CA ARG A 258 -4.55 6.24 16.25
C ARG A 258 -3.12 6.25 15.73
N ILE A 259 -2.82 7.24 14.90
CA ILE A 259 -1.46 7.68 14.55
C ILE A 259 -1.33 9.13 15.00
N VAL A 260 -0.25 9.48 15.69
CA VAL A 260 -0.01 10.83 16.22
C VAL A 260 1.37 11.33 15.86
N ILE A 261 1.45 12.57 15.44
CA ILE A 261 2.66 13.42 15.42
C ILE A 261 2.40 14.52 16.43
N SER A 262 3.22 14.65 17.47
CA SER A 262 2.94 15.57 18.60
C SER A 262 3.83 16.82 18.61
N ASP A 263 5.13 16.66 18.28
CA ASP A 263 6.11 17.76 18.27
C ASP A 263 6.91 17.76 16.96
N GLY A 264 6.21 17.61 15.84
CA GLY A 264 6.83 17.72 14.53
C GLY A 264 7.40 19.12 14.31
N ARG A 265 8.56 19.21 13.67
CA ARG A 265 9.27 20.46 13.37
C ARG A 265 9.48 20.54 11.88
N TRP A 266 9.41 21.77 11.37
CA TRP A 266 9.69 22.01 9.97
C TRP A 266 10.35 23.37 9.81
N HIS A 267 11.18 23.47 8.77
CA HIS A 267 11.86 24.68 8.35
C HIS A 267 11.98 24.68 6.83
N THR A 268 11.79 25.83 6.20
CA THR A 268 12.02 26.01 4.77
C THR A 268 12.33 27.46 4.48
N GLU A 269 12.85 27.73 3.29
CA GLU A 269 12.97 29.07 2.74
C GLU A 269 11.91 29.30 1.67
N TYR A 270 11.13 30.36 1.82
CA TYR A 270 10.13 30.75 0.84
C TYR A 270 10.27 32.23 0.49
N ALA A 271 10.44 32.52 -0.79
CA ALA A 271 10.62 33.88 -1.31
C ALA A 271 11.70 34.68 -0.55
N GLY A 272 12.81 34.03 -0.20
CA GLY A 272 13.93 34.63 0.53
C GLY A 272 13.69 34.86 2.03
N ASN A 273 12.62 34.31 2.60
CA ASN A 273 12.35 34.38 4.03
C ASN A 273 12.43 32.99 4.66
N ALA A 274 13.14 32.90 5.78
CA ALA A 274 13.16 31.71 6.62
C ALA A 274 11.78 31.54 7.29
N LEU A 275 11.14 30.41 7.00
CA LEU A 275 9.91 29.97 7.63
C LEU A 275 10.19 28.76 8.49
N SER A 276 9.64 28.73 9.69
CA SER A 276 9.76 27.55 10.54
C SER A 276 8.55 27.39 11.43
N GLY A 277 8.40 26.21 12.02
CA GLY A 277 7.37 26.05 13.02
C GLY A 277 7.23 24.62 13.51
N ARG A 278 6.03 24.35 14.02
CA ARG A 278 5.67 23.06 14.60
C ARG A 278 4.41 22.51 13.98
N VAL A 279 4.33 21.19 13.89
CA VAL A 279 3.18 20.46 13.40
C VAL A 279 2.80 19.38 14.41
N ALA A 280 1.51 19.34 14.71
CA ALA A 280 0.88 18.23 15.41
C ALA A 280 -0.25 17.69 14.53
N LEU A 281 -0.33 16.37 14.39
CA LEU A 281 -1.34 15.69 13.59
C LEU A 281 -1.82 14.46 14.34
N SER A 282 -3.11 14.16 14.28
CA SER A 282 -3.69 12.93 14.80
C SER A 282 -4.66 12.35 13.77
N LEU A 283 -4.43 11.09 13.43
CA LEU A 283 -5.31 10.27 12.60
C LEU A 283 -5.95 9.23 13.51
N GLY A 284 -7.28 9.19 13.58
CA GLY A 284 -8.05 8.20 14.35
C GLY A 284 -8.79 7.23 13.42
N ASN A 285 -9.11 6.03 13.92
CA ASN A 285 -9.85 4.97 13.21
C ASN A 285 -9.20 4.56 11.87
N TRP A 286 -7.89 4.65 11.77
CA TRP A 286 -7.17 4.44 10.51
C TRP A 286 -7.28 2.99 10.00
N GLN A 287 -7.45 2.01 10.89
CA GLN A 287 -7.66 0.60 10.53
C GLN A 287 -9.06 0.30 9.99
N GLN A 288 -10.04 1.18 10.24
CA GLN A 288 -11.43 1.00 9.81
C GLN A 288 -11.67 1.51 8.37
N GLY A 289 -10.60 1.83 7.64
CA GLY A 289 -10.64 2.36 6.28
C GLY A 289 -10.71 3.90 6.21
N THR A 290 -10.40 4.44 5.03
CA THR A 290 -10.33 5.90 4.79
C THR A 290 -11.64 6.63 5.07
N GLU A 291 -12.78 5.94 4.94
CA GLU A 291 -14.11 6.52 5.16
C GLU A 291 -14.47 6.74 6.64
N GLN A 292 -13.82 6.00 7.55
CA GLN A 292 -13.99 6.17 9.00
C GLN A 292 -12.84 6.94 9.64
N MET A 293 -11.77 7.19 8.89
CA MET A 293 -10.60 7.90 9.37
C MET A 293 -10.93 9.34 9.76
N GLN A 294 -10.63 9.69 11.01
CA GLN A 294 -10.78 11.05 11.52
C GLN A 294 -9.44 11.75 11.57
N VAL A 295 -9.36 12.96 11.02
CA VAL A 295 -8.12 13.73 10.94
C VAL A 295 -8.28 15.01 11.75
N SER A 296 -7.28 15.31 12.57
CA SER A 296 -7.16 16.58 13.29
C SER A 296 -5.70 16.99 13.36
N GLY A 297 -5.42 18.28 13.48
CA GLY A 297 -4.06 18.77 13.56
C GLY A 297 -3.94 20.26 13.78
N ARG A 298 -2.70 20.69 13.99
CA ARG A 298 -2.31 22.08 14.17
C ARG A 298 -0.94 22.30 13.54
N LEU A 299 -0.85 23.27 12.65
CA LEU A 299 0.38 23.72 12.03
C LEU A 299 0.65 25.15 12.47
N ASN A 300 1.85 25.41 12.98
CA ASN A 300 2.34 26.73 13.28
C ASN A 300 3.38 27.16 12.26
N VAL A 301 3.35 28.43 11.86
CA VAL A 301 4.25 29.08 10.92
C VAL A 301 4.77 30.36 11.56
N LEU A 302 6.08 30.45 11.69
CA LEU A 302 6.82 31.62 12.16
C LEU A 302 7.63 32.15 10.99
N THR A 303 7.55 33.46 10.76
CA THR A 303 8.41 34.14 9.78
C THR A 303 9.54 34.86 10.50
N GLN A 304 10.75 34.77 9.96
CA GLN A 304 11.88 35.59 10.40
C GLN A 304 12.41 36.37 9.18
N GLY A 305 12.13 37.67 9.14
CA GLY A 305 12.59 38.55 8.07
C GLY A 305 12.77 39.98 8.54
N GLN A 306 13.43 40.81 7.72
CA GLN A 306 13.70 42.22 8.04
C GLN A 306 12.42 43.06 8.19
N ALA A 307 11.33 42.65 7.53
CA ALA A 307 10.03 43.32 7.61
C ALA A 307 9.24 42.99 8.89
N GLY A 308 9.74 42.14 9.79
CA GLY A 308 9.11 41.82 11.06
C GLY A 308 8.84 40.33 11.29
N LYS A 309 8.22 40.02 12.43
CA LYS A 309 7.87 38.65 12.84
C LYS A 309 6.37 38.43 12.68
N GLY A 310 6.01 37.41 11.92
CA GLY A 310 4.65 36.89 11.79
C GLY A 310 4.54 35.54 12.48
N ASN A 311 3.39 35.30 13.11
CA ASN A 311 3.00 34.00 13.63
C ASN A 311 1.62 33.64 13.07
N ALA A 312 1.52 32.53 12.36
CA ALA A 312 0.27 32.01 11.83
C ALA A 312 0.06 30.56 12.26
N VAL A 313 -1.14 30.26 12.70
CA VAL A 313 -1.57 28.95 13.18
C VAL A 313 -2.74 28.48 12.34
N LEU A 314 -2.58 27.34 11.67
CA LEU A 314 -3.66 26.61 11.02
C LEU A 314 -4.11 25.46 11.91
N ASN A 315 -5.37 25.48 12.36
CA ASN A 315 -6.01 24.32 12.98
C ASN A 315 -6.82 23.55 11.92
N ILE A 316 -6.74 22.23 11.96
CA ILE A 316 -7.37 21.28 11.04
C ILE A 316 -8.23 20.33 11.85
N GLY A 317 -9.49 20.18 11.47
CA GLY A 317 -10.39 19.20 12.07
C GLY A 317 -10.84 19.53 13.50
N PRO A 318 -11.42 18.55 14.20
CA PRO A 318 -11.63 17.16 13.75
C PRO A 318 -12.58 17.08 12.55
N GLY A 319 -12.24 16.26 11.56
CA GLY A 319 -13.06 16.06 10.36
C GLY A 319 -12.69 14.78 9.61
N LYS A 320 -13.35 14.52 8.48
CA LYS A 320 -13.09 13.35 7.63
C LYS A 320 -12.42 13.76 6.32
N LEU A 321 -11.43 12.99 5.89
CA LEU A 321 -10.82 13.07 4.57
C LEU A 321 -11.05 11.76 3.84
N SER A 322 -12.00 11.75 2.92
CA SER A 322 -12.49 10.55 2.25
C SER A 322 -12.52 10.70 0.73
N MET A 323 -12.47 9.56 0.02
CA MET A 323 -12.49 9.54 -1.45
C MET A 323 -13.84 10.04 -2.00
N ASP A 324 -14.92 9.76 -1.28
CA ASP A 324 -16.29 10.04 -1.69
C ASP A 324 -16.82 11.37 -1.15
N SER A 325 -16.51 11.69 0.10
CA SER A 325 -16.99 12.88 0.79
C SER A 325 -16.05 13.26 1.94
N SER A 326 -15.22 14.28 1.71
CA SER A 326 -14.48 14.96 2.77
C SER A 326 -15.35 16.03 3.42
N ASP A 327 -15.21 16.17 4.74
CA ASP A 327 -15.81 17.24 5.52
C ASP A 327 -14.80 17.64 6.61
N MET A 328 -14.06 18.72 6.34
CA MET A 328 -12.90 19.09 7.15
C MET A 328 -12.90 20.59 7.47
N PRO A 329 -13.17 20.97 8.74
CA PRO A 329 -13.06 22.36 9.16
C PRO A 329 -11.60 22.79 9.25
N LEU A 330 -11.34 24.02 8.84
CA LEU A 330 -10.03 24.66 8.87
C LEU A 330 -10.17 26.03 9.53
N GLN A 331 -9.18 26.42 10.34
CA GLN A 331 -9.12 27.77 10.89
C GLN A 331 -7.69 28.29 10.88
N LEU A 332 -7.43 29.33 10.10
CA LEU A 332 -6.16 30.04 10.08
C LEU A 332 -6.26 31.29 10.97
N THR A 333 -5.43 31.38 12.00
CA THR A 333 -5.27 32.58 12.84
C THR A 333 -3.86 33.11 12.70
N GLY A 334 -3.69 34.40 12.41
CA GLY A 334 -2.38 35.01 12.25
C GLY A 334 -2.25 36.34 12.97
N GLU A 335 -1.05 36.61 13.46
CA GLU A 335 -0.59 37.91 13.93
C GLU A 335 0.69 38.28 13.18
N ALA A 336 0.78 39.50 12.67
CA ALA A 336 1.99 40.00 12.03
C ALA A 336 2.31 41.40 12.56
N LYS A 337 3.57 41.61 12.97
CA LYS A 337 4.07 42.92 13.39
C LYS A 337 4.96 43.52 12.31
N LEU A 338 4.63 44.73 11.87
CA LEU A 338 5.40 45.53 10.91
C LEU A 338 5.59 46.94 11.49
N GLY A 339 6.78 47.24 12.01
CA GLY A 339 7.04 48.47 12.76
C GLY A 339 6.13 48.58 13.99
N ASP A 340 5.36 49.68 14.06
CA ASP A 340 4.37 49.95 15.12
C ASP A 340 2.97 49.39 14.83
N LEU A 341 2.78 48.72 13.69
CA LEU A 341 1.51 48.12 13.30
C LEU A 341 1.47 46.64 13.67
N ILE A 342 0.34 46.20 14.23
CA ILE A 342 0.04 44.79 14.46
C ILE A 342 -1.24 44.43 13.69
N PHE A 343 -1.13 43.42 12.84
CA PHE A 343 -2.22 42.87 12.04
C PHE A 343 -2.70 41.56 12.66
N TYR A 344 -4.02 41.42 12.80
CA TYR A 344 -4.67 40.20 13.26
C TYR A 344 -5.65 39.69 12.20
N ALA A 345 -5.56 38.39 11.89
CA ALA A 345 -6.48 37.72 10.98
C ALA A 345 -7.01 36.42 11.60
N ARG A 346 -8.31 36.15 11.41
CA ARG A 346 -8.93 34.86 11.71
C ARG A 346 -9.81 34.45 10.54
N LEU A 347 -9.35 33.46 9.78
CA LEU A 347 -9.97 32.97 8.55
C LEU A 347 -10.48 31.53 8.77
N PRO A 348 -11.79 31.32 9.04
CA PRO A 348 -12.38 29.99 9.00
C PRO A 348 -12.61 29.55 7.53
N ALA A 349 -12.41 28.26 7.27
CA ALA A 349 -12.68 27.65 5.97
C ALA A 349 -13.23 26.22 6.16
N GLN A 350 -13.95 25.73 5.16
CA GLN A 350 -14.40 24.34 5.10
C GLN A 350 -13.85 23.68 3.83
N LEU A 351 -13.17 22.56 3.99
CA LEU A 351 -12.74 21.71 2.89
C LEU A 351 -13.79 20.60 2.70
N SER A 352 -14.41 20.57 1.52
CA SER A 352 -15.48 19.61 1.21
C SER A 352 -15.31 18.96 -0.17
N GLY A 353 -16.00 17.84 -0.38
CA GLY A 353 -16.02 17.11 -1.65
C GLY A 353 -15.01 15.97 -1.74
N ARG A 354 -14.77 15.47 -2.96
CA ARG A 354 -13.91 14.30 -3.20
C ARG A 354 -12.43 14.69 -3.21
N LEU A 355 -11.57 13.83 -2.68
CA LEU A 355 -10.12 14.04 -2.62
C LEU A 355 -9.44 14.45 -3.97
N PRO A 356 -9.80 13.89 -5.14
CA PRO A 356 -9.25 14.33 -6.44
C PRO A 356 -9.93 15.59 -7.03
N ARG A 357 -11.07 16.03 -6.48
CA ARG A 357 -11.81 17.24 -6.91
C ARG A 357 -12.30 18.01 -5.68
N ARG A 358 -11.36 18.61 -4.96
CA ARG A 358 -11.65 19.35 -3.72
C ARG A 358 -12.19 20.73 -4.03
N CYS A 359 -13.15 21.18 -3.23
CA CYS A 359 -13.57 22.58 -3.19
C CYS A 359 -13.26 23.14 -1.80
N SER A 360 -12.64 24.32 -1.76
CA SER A 360 -12.37 25.05 -0.51
C SER A 360 -13.22 26.31 -0.50
N ILE A 361 -14.02 26.49 0.55
CA ILE A 361 -14.82 27.70 0.75
C ILE A 361 -14.29 28.40 1.99
N PHE A 362 -13.79 29.63 1.79
CA PHE A 362 -13.46 30.54 2.89
C PHE A 362 -14.70 31.35 3.25
N THR A 363 -15.08 31.33 4.52
CA THR A 363 -16.18 32.15 5.03
C THR A 363 -15.65 33.58 5.25
N PRO A 364 -16.45 34.65 5.02
CA PRO A 364 -15.99 36.02 5.26
C PRO A 364 -15.43 36.19 6.66
N ALA A 365 -14.19 36.66 6.71
CA ALA A 365 -13.40 36.78 7.92
C ALA A 365 -13.31 38.23 8.40
N ARG A 366 -12.96 38.42 9.68
CA ARG A 366 -12.64 39.72 10.26
C ARG A 366 -11.12 39.90 10.30
N CYS A 367 -10.62 40.92 9.62
CA CYS A 367 -9.25 41.42 9.75
C CYS A 367 -9.25 42.68 10.62
N CYS A 368 -8.42 42.71 11.65
CA CYS A 368 -8.29 43.86 12.56
C CYS A 368 -6.86 44.39 12.52
N VAL A 369 -6.69 45.71 12.43
CA VAL A 369 -5.39 46.39 12.47
C VAL A 369 -5.33 47.24 13.73
N ARG A 370 -4.25 47.11 14.51
CA ARG A 370 -3.99 47.96 15.68
C ARG A 370 -2.68 48.70 15.48
N ALA A 371 -2.72 50.03 15.57
CA ALA A 371 -1.52 50.87 15.59
C ALA A 371 -1.10 51.14 17.03
N GLY A 372 0.15 50.82 17.39
CA GLY A 372 0.74 51.14 18.67
C GLY A 372 1.19 52.61 18.69
N GLY A 373 0.40 53.49 19.29
CA GLY A 373 0.83 54.87 19.54
C GLY A 373 1.81 54.91 20.71
N SER A 374 3.09 55.18 20.42
CA SER A 374 4.04 55.73 21.38
C SER A 374 3.59 57.16 21.72
N SER A 375 2.89 57.33 22.84
CA SER A 375 2.72 58.65 23.45
C SER A 375 4.05 59.02 24.11
N ILE A 376 4.84 59.83 23.43
CA ILE A 376 5.91 60.61 24.05
C ILE A 376 5.28 61.43 25.19
N ARG A 377 5.79 61.26 26.41
CA ARG A 377 5.93 62.35 27.37
C ARG A 377 7.36 62.36 27.87
#